data_AF-A0A269PGY4-F1
#
_entry.id   AF-A0A269PGY4-F1
#
_cell.length_a   1.000
_cell.length_b   1.000
_cell.length_c   1.000
_cell.angle_alpha   90.00
_cell.angle_beta   90.00
_cell.angle_gamma   90.00
#
_symmetry.space_group_name_H-M   'P 1'
#
loop_
_entity.id
_entity.type
_entity.pdbx_description
1 polymer ?
#
loop_
_entity_poly.entity_id
_entity_poly.type
_entity_poly.pdbx_seq_one_letter_code
_entity_poly.pdbx_strand_id
1 'polypeptide(L)'
;MGGMFTYEKSATLYRHGINSGMVAWGANNGGCMVSFSGSGCAGLDIPKLHNMLKKMPNVKITRLDIAYDDMNGKRDINHYVRALEEGQFCKTNQAPNFSFIQTGCLQKLSKEHQQEYRA
;
A
#
# COMPACT_ATOMS: atom_id res chain seq x y z
N MET A 1 19.43 10.39 -9.93
CA MET A 1 18.37 9.38 -9.70
C MET A 1 18.96 8.02 -10.00
N GLY A 2 18.87 7.10 -9.05
CA GLY A 2 19.44 5.74 -9.17
C GLY A 2 18.46 4.74 -9.77
N GLY A 3 19.00 3.62 -10.22
CA GLY A 3 18.22 2.44 -10.59
C GLY A 3 17.42 1.86 -9.42
N MET A 4 16.46 0.98 -9.71
CA MET A 4 15.65 0.32 -8.68
C MET A 4 15.29 -1.09 -9.14
N PHE A 5 15.25 -2.07 -8.22
CA PHE A 5 14.91 -3.47 -8.52
C PHE A 5 15.67 -4.03 -9.75
N THR A 6 16.99 -3.78 -9.79
CA THR A 6 17.91 -4.15 -10.89
C THR A 6 17.71 -3.45 -12.24
N TYR A 7 16.77 -2.51 -12.36
CA TYR A 7 16.65 -1.62 -13.51
C TYR A 7 17.65 -0.47 -13.42
N GLU A 8 18.24 -0.06 -14.54
CA GLU A 8 19.21 1.04 -14.60
C GLU A 8 18.60 2.40 -14.20
N LYS A 9 17.34 2.64 -14.58
CA LYS A 9 16.67 3.94 -14.45
C LYS A 9 15.32 3.79 -13.78
N SER A 10 14.91 4.82 -13.05
CA SER A 10 13.58 4.89 -12.44
C SER A 10 13.08 6.34 -12.35
N ALA A 11 11.76 6.49 -12.27
CA ALA A 11 11.08 7.75 -12.03
C ALA A 11 9.85 7.54 -11.14
N THR A 12 9.51 8.56 -10.36
CA THR A 12 8.28 8.57 -9.56
C THR A 12 7.10 9.04 -10.42
N LEU A 13 5.97 8.36 -10.32
CA LEU A 13 4.73 8.74 -10.99
C LEU A 13 3.92 9.67 -10.10
N TYR A 14 3.64 10.87 -10.59
CA TYR A 14 2.82 11.86 -9.89
C TYR A 14 1.49 12.05 -10.60
N ARG A 15 0.40 12.05 -9.82
CA ARG A 15 -0.94 12.44 -10.26
C ARG A 15 -1.37 13.62 -9.41
N HIS A 16 -1.53 14.79 -10.01
CA HIS A 16 -1.91 16.03 -9.30
C HIS A 16 -1.02 16.32 -8.06
N GLY A 17 0.30 16.13 -8.19
CA GLY A 17 1.25 16.32 -7.09
C GLY A 17 1.31 15.18 -6.06
N ILE A 18 0.45 14.17 -6.16
CA ILE A 18 0.44 13.01 -5.27
C ILE A 18 1.34 11.91 -5.85
N ASN A 19 2.29 11.43 -5.05
CA ASN A 19 3.07 10.24 -5.39
C ASN A 19 2.11 9.04 -5.51
N SER A 20 1.99 8.54 -6.73
CA SER A 20 1.04 7.50 -7.14
C SER A 20 1.75 6.19 -7.49
N GLY A 21 3.07 6.13 -7.34
CA GLY A 21 3.86 4.96 -7.70
C GLY A 21 5.15 5.33 -8.42
N MET A 22 5.62 4.40 -9.26
CA MET A 22 6.90 4.50 -9.95
C MET A 22 6.92 3.71 -11.25
N VAL A 23 7.86 4.08 -12.09
CA VAL A 23 8.24 3.32 -13.28
C VAL A 23 9.75 3.13 -13.28
N ALA A 24 10.20 1.93 -13.63
CA ALA A 24 11.61 1.56 -13.75
C ALA A 24 11.87 0.91 -15.12
N TRP A 25 13.01 1.20 -15.75
CA TRP A 25 13.34 0.73 -17.10
C TRP A 25 14.86 0.60 -17.30
N GLY A 26 15.25 0.03 -18.44
CA GLY A 26 16.65 -0.30 -18.73
C GLY A 26 17.02 -1.69 -18.20
N ALA A 27 16.12 -2.66 -18.28
CA ALA A 27 16.48 -4.05 -18.10
C ALA A 27 17.17 -4.60 -19.36
N ASN A 28 18.05 -5.60 -19.19
CA ASN A 28 18.78 -6.24 -20.30
C ASN A 28 17.89 -6.77 -21.43
N ASN A 29 16.64 -7.13 -21.12
CA ASN A 29 15.65 -7.60 -22.09
C ASN A 29 14.78 -6.48 -22.69
N GLY A 30 15.11 -5.21 -22.45
CA GLY A 30 14.32 -4.06 -22.88
C GLY A 30 13.03 -3.85 -22.10
N GLY A 31 12.81 -4.61 -21.01
CA GLY A 31 11.61 -4.53 -20.19
C GLY A 31 11.51 -3.28 -19.32
N CYS A 32 10.30 -3.03 -18.81
CA CYS A 32 10.02 -2.04 -17.79
C CYS A 32 9.10 -2.60 -16.71
N MET A 33 9.12 -1.97 -15.54
CA MET A 33 8.22 -2.24 -14.44
C MET A 33 7.46 -0.97 -14.09
N VAL A 34 6.15 -1.13 -13.88
CA VAL A 34 5.28 -0.08 -13.37
C VAL A 34 4.65 -0.58 -12.07
N SER A 35 4.76 0.21 -11.01
CA SER A 35 4.18 -0.10 -9.71
C SER A 35 3.35 1.08 -9.25
N PHE A 36 2.11 0.82 -8.85
CA PHE A 36 1.20 1.81 -8.28
C PHE A 36 1.13 1.61 -6.77
N SER A 37 1.24 2.70 -6.01
CA SER A 37 1.02 2.66 -4.56
C SER A 37 -0.48 2.52 -4.24
N GLY A 38 -0.84 2.23 -2.98
CA GLY A 38 -2.24 2.25 -2.55
C GLY A 38 -2.95 3.58 -2.86
N SER A 39 -2.27 4.71 -2.65
CA SER A 39 -2.74 6.04 -3.05
C SER A 39 -2.88 6.21 -4.56
N GLY A 40 -1.99 5.59 -5.34
CA GLY A 40 -2.06 5.58 -6.80
C GLY A 40 -3.24 4.78 -7.32
N CYS A 41 -3.52 3.62 -6.71
CA CYS A 41 -4.64 2.75 -7.06
C CYS A 41 -6.00 3.45 -6.92
N ALA A 42 -6.16 4.37 -5.97
CA ALA A 42 -7.38 5.18 -5.83
C ALA A 42 -7.68 6.07 -7.05
N GLY A 43 -6.67 6.37 -7.87
CA GLY A 43 -6.83 7.13 -9.12
C GLY A 43 -6.91 6.28 -10.39
N LEU A 44 -6.81 4.95 -10.29
CA LEU A 44 -6.82 4.07 -11.45
C LEU A 44 -8.23 3.66 -11.84
N ASP A 45 -8.52 3.74 -13.13
CA ASP A 45 -9.65 3.05 -13.74
C ASP A 45 -9.26 1.58 -13.95
N ILE A 46 -9.66 0.72 -13.00
CA ILE A 46 -9.31 -0.71 -13.00
C ILE A 46 -9.87 -1.45 -14.22
N PRO A 47 -11.14 -1.27 -14.64
CA PRO A 47 -11.64 -1.84 -15.90
C PRO A 47 -10.79 -1.46 -17.12
N LYS A 48 -10.42 -0.18 -17.25
CA LYS A 48 -9.58 0.29 -18.37
C LYS A 48 -8.18 -0.29 -18.31
N LEU A 49 -7.57 -0.34 -17.13
CA LEU A 49 -6.27 -0.98 -16.91
C LEU A 49 -6.31 -2.45 -17.34
N HIS A 50 -7.33 -3.20 -16.90
CA HIS A 50 -7.50 -4.59 -17.26
C HIS A 50 -7.64 -4.80 -18.78
N ASN A 51 -8.43 -3.95 -19.46
CA ASN A 51 -8.57 -4.00 -20.91
C ASN A 51 -7.27 -3.67 -21.66
N MET A 52 -6.45 -2.77 -21.12
CA MET A 52 -5.13 -2.45 -21.66
C MET A 52 -4.17 -3.65 -21.49
N LEU A 53 -4.11 -4.21 -20.28
CA LEU A 53 -3.23 -5.35 -19.96
C LEU A 53 -3.52 -6.55 -20.86
N LYS A 54 -4.79 -6.83 -21.17
CA LYS A 54 -5.19 -7.91 -22.10
C LYS A 54 -4.64 -7.75 -23.53
N LYS A 55 -4.36 -6.53 -23.96
CA LYS A 55 -3.86 -6.22 -25.30
C LYS A 55 -2.33 -6.20 -25.38
N MET A 56 -1.65 -6.15 -24.24
CA MET A 56 -0.19 -6.05 -24.20
C MET A 56 0.43 -7.45 -24.18
N PRO A 57 1.20 -7.84 -25.20
CA PRO A 57 1.95 -9.09 -25.16
C PRO A 57 3.03 -9.01 -24.08
N ASN A 58 3.33 -10.14 -23.44
CA ASN A 58 4.44 -10.29 -22.48
C ASN A 58 4.37 -9.43 -21.21
N VAL A 59 3.17 -9.04 -20.77
CA VAL A 59 2.98 -8.42 -19.45
C VAL A 59 2.78 -9.47 -18.37
N LYS A 60 3.50 -9.32 -17.26
CA LYS A 60 3.35 -10.13 -16.05
C LYS A 60 2.94 -9.27 -14.88
N ILE A 61 1.89 -9.65 -14.18
CA ILE A 61 1.56 -9.10 -12.86
C ILE A 61 2.50 -9.76 -11.86
N THR A 62 3.39 -8.98 -11.26
CA THR A 62 4.39 -9.46 -10.29
C THR A 62 3.96 -9.25 -8.84
N ARG A 63 3.00 -8.35 -8.60
CA ARG A 63 2.40 -8.08 -7.29
C ARG A 63 0.98 -7.55 -7.45
N LEU A 64 0.08 -8.02 -6.57
CA LEU A 64 -1.31 -7.56 -6.45
C LEU A 64 -1.70 -7.59 -4.97
N ASP A 65 -2.03 -6.42 -4.43
CA ASP A 65 -2.52 -6.29 -3.06
C ASP A 65 -4.04 -6.01 -3.12
N ILE A 66 -4.85 -6.78 -2.38
CA ILE A 66 -6.31 -6.60 -2.29
C ILE A 66 -6.65 -6.17 -0.87
N ALA A 67 -7.38 -5.05 -0.73
CA ALA A 67 -7.84 -4.53 0.54
C ALA A 67 -9.36 -4.69 0.68
N TYR A 68 -9.82 -4.86 1.93
CA TYR A 68 -11.23 -4.89 2.29
C TYR A 68 -11.47 -3.88 3.40
N ASP A 69 -12.31 -2.88 3.13
CA ASP A 69 -12.68 -1.84 4.08
C ASP A 69 -13.96 -2.24 4.84
N ASP A 70 -13.84 -2.61 6.12
CA ASP A 70 -15.00 -2.91 6.96
C ASP A 70 -15.57 -1.64 7.61
N MET A 71 -16.54 -1.04 6.94
CA MET A 71 -17.24 0.14 7.45
C MET A 71 -18.37 -0.17 8.45
N ASN A 72 -18.73 -1.45 8.61
CA ASN A 72 -19.85 -1.85 9.47
C ASN A 72 -19.43 -2.08 10.93
N GLY A 73 -18.12 -2.16 11.20
CA GLY A 73 -17.57 -2.23 12.56
C GLY A 73 -18.00 -3.47 13.34
N LYS A 74 -18.35 -4.58 12.65
CA LYS A 74 -18.78 -5.80 13.34
C LYS A 74 -17.68 -6.37 14.24
N ARG A 75 -16.41 -6.10 13.90
CA ARG A 75 -15.21 -6.46 14.66
C ARG A 75 -14.25 -5.29 14.60
N ASP A 76 -13.81 -4.83 15.77
CA ASP A 76 -12.75 -3.82 15.86
C ASP A 76 -11.37 -4.48 15.80
N ILE A 77 -10.31 -3.67 15.83
CA ILE A 77 -8.95 -4.21 15.74
C ILE A 77 -8.61 -5.06 16.98
N ASN A 78 -9.13 -4.72 18.15
CA ASN A 78 -8.90 -5.48 19.39
C ASN A 78 -9.42 -6.91 19.28
N HIS A 79 -10.57 -7.10 18.62
CA HIS A 79 -11.09 -8.43 18.32
C HIS A 79 -10.07 -9.27 17.55
N TYR A 80 -9.42 -8.71 16.54
CA TYR A 80 -8.42 -9.43 15.74
C TYR A 80 -7.11 -9.69 16.50
N VAL A 81 -6.67 -8.75 17.35
CA VAL A 81 -5.50 -8.94 18.22
C VAL A 81 -5.75 -10.11 19.18
N ARG A 82 -6.91 -10.13 19.85
CA ARG A 82 -7.29 -11.22 20.74
C ARG A 82 -7.37 -12.56 20.01
N ALA A 83 -7.99 -12.60 18.84
CA ALA A 83 -8.07 -13.81 18.02
C ALA A 83 -6.68 -14.33 17.62
N LEU A 84 -5.71 -13.44 17.42
CA LEU A 84 -4.32 -13.81 17.15
C LEU A 84 -3.63 -14.41 18.39
N GLU A 85 -3.76 -13.79 19.56
CA GLU A 85 -3.22 -14.31 20.82
C GLU A 85 -3.83 -15.67 21.19
N GLU A 86 -5.11 -15.88 20.89
CA GLU A 86 -5.83 -17.15 21.09
C GLU A 86 -5.52 -18.20 20.00
N GLY A 87 -4.64 -17.88 19.04
CA GLY A 87 -4.21 -18.81 18.00
C GLY A 87 -5.24 -19.07 16.89
N GLN A 88 -6.31 -18.27 16.79
CA GLN A 88 -7.39 -18.46 15.81
C GLN A 88 -6.93 -18.27 14.35
N PHE A 89 -5.74 -17.68 14.14
CA PHE A 89 -5.11 -17.55 12.83
C PHE A 89 -4.10 -18.66 12.50
N CYS A 90 -3.79 -19.55 13.45
CA CYS A 90 -2.90 -20.69 13.25
C CYS A 90 -3.64 -21.80 12.49
N LYS A 91 -3.71 -21.69 11.15
CA LYS A 91 -4.33 -22.72 10.30
C LYS A 91 -3.48 -24.00 10.16
N THR A 92 -2.23 -23.96 10.63
CA THR A 92 -1.27 -25.06 10.63
C THR A 92 -0.50 -25.07 11.95
N ASN A 93 0.45 -26.01 12.09
CA ASN A 93 1.32 -26.10 13.28
C ASN A 93 2.33 -24.95 13.43
N GLN A 94 2.35 -23.98 12.51
CA GLN A 94 3.24 -22.81 12.58
C GLN A 94 2.45 -21.55 12.93
N ALA A 95 2.91 -20.84 13.95
CA ALA A 95 2.33 -19.56 14.33
C ALA A 95 2.61 -18.49 13.25
N PRO A 96 1.61 -17.67 12.86
CA PRO A 96 1.82 -16.59 11.91
C PRO A 96 2.61 -15.44 12.54
N ASN A 97 3.48 -14.81 11.75
CA ASN A 97 4.06 -13.51 12.12
C ASN A 97 3.02 -12.41 11.87
N PHE A 98 3.00 -11.40 12.73
CA PHE A 98 2.11 -10.25 12.58
C PHE A 98 2.85 -8.94 12.90
N SER A 99 2.27 -7.83 12.44
CA SER A 99 2.72 -6.49 12.79
C SER A 99 1.53 -5.57 12.92
N PHE A 100 1.63 -4.58 13.79
CA PHE A 100 0.65 -3.52 13.93
C PHE A 100 1.23 -2.24 13.33
N ILE A 101 0.54 -1.68 12.33
CA ILE A 101 0.96 -0.44 11.68
C ILE A 101 -0.12 0.59 11.95
N GLN A 102 0.18 1.55 12.82
CA GLN A 102 -0.67 2.71 13.07
C GLN A 102 -0.12 3.91 12.31
N THR A 103 -0.96 4.53 11.49
CA THR A 103 -0.64 5.77 10.79
C THR A 103 -1.68 6.83 11.12
N GLY A 104 -1.29 8.10 11.07
CA GLY A 104 -2.19 9.21 11.37
C GLY A 104 -1.50 10.55 11.25
N CYS A 105 -2.30 11.62 11.21
CA CYS A 105 -1.81 12.98 11.39
C CYS A 105 -2.14 13.42 12.81
N LEU A 106 -1.11 13.81 13.56
CA LEU A 106 -1.33 14.44 14.87
C LEU A 106 -2.01 15.80 14.66
N GLN A 107 -3.06 16.04 15.44
CA GLN A 107 -3.66 17.36 15.51
C GLN A 107 -2.86 18.17 16.54
N LYS A 108 -2.32 19.30 16.10
CA LYS A 108 -1.61 20.21 17.01
C LYS A 108 -2.63 20.90 17.91
N LEU A 109 -2.40 20.87 19.22
CA LEU A 109 -3.22 21.62 20.19
C LEU A 109 -3.24 23.11 19.83
N SER A 110 -4.38 23.78 20.05
CA SER A 110 -4.46 25.25 20.01
C SER A 110 -3.52 25.86 21.06
N LYS A 111 -3.16 27.14 20.92
CA LYS A 111 -2.28 27.80 21.89
C LYS A 111 -2.91 27.83 23.30
N GLU A 112 -4.22 27.97 23.37
CA GLU A 112 -5.01 27.96 24.62
C GLU A 112 -4.93 26.60 25.31
N HIS A 113 -5.22 25.51 24.58
CA HIS A 113 -5.12 24.16 25.14
C HIS A 113 -3.67 23.76 25.48
N GLN A 114 -2.67 24.32 24.80
CA GLN A 114 -1.26 24.13 25.19
C GLN A 114 -0.93 24.80 26.53
N GLN A 115 -1.60 25.90 26.88
CA GLN A 115 -1.40 26.56 28.17
C GLN A 115 -2.09 25.79 29.30
N GLU A 116 -3.31 25.31 29.08
CA GLU A 116 -4.02 24.47 30.05
C GLU A 116 -3.29 23.15 30.34
N TYR A 117 -2.72 22.50 29.31
CA TYR A 117 -1.96 21.25 29.50
C TYR A 117 -0.60 21.45 30.20
N ARG A 118 -0.10 22.69 30.25
CA ARG A 118 1.15 23.05 30.93
C ARG A 118 0.94 23.51 32.37
N ALA A 119 -0.32 23.77 32.77
CA ALA A 119 -0.70 24.14 34.13
C ALA A 119 -0.84 22.89 35.01
#